data_AF-A0A182VBE7-F1
#
_entry.id   AF-A0A182VBE7-F1
#
_cell.length_a   1.000
_cell.length_b   1.000
_cell.length_c   1.000
_cell.angle_alpha   90.00
_cell.angle_beta   90.00
_cell.angle_gamma   90.00
#
_symmetry.space_group_name_H-M   'P 1'
#
loop_
_entity.id
_entity.type
_entity.pdbx_description
1 polymer ?
#
loop_
_entity_poly.entity_id
_entity_poly.type
_entity_poly.pdbx_seq_one_letter_code
_entity_poly.pdbx_strand_id
1 'polypeptide(L)'
;MTNGRMNNEELVLSNESGFQGDWKTIYHRDALLWASHEYDTDSIMKPLAQMVICLANQFNLSPTIEFTTIDTLELLLVRAFQSWMQSPVTFPDTVEQQKDAFLRQLPMYVVAVFDIVAKYSNLGSKLDLAAMKRAAKVSVAIDTNMLTVEFEVIKILDSELRSSLLLGAFERFSKQYLLPLNIESKETIASIGVRLLRVAVAERALIYDSLKTSMKDMECFRRFKSNKLILAGAIILTVLYLIPAARHSSVLLNQVAVPLADDCCVQSTNLIYLRDAILRVIGGH
;
A
#
# COMPACT_ATOMS: atom_id res chain seq x y z
N MET A 1 -29.89 15.43 -31.17
CA MET A 1 -29.32 14.07 -31.05
C MET A 1 -28.20 14.13 -30.03
N THR A 2 -28.19 13.15 -29.15
CA THR A 2 -27.68 13.17 -27.76
C THR A 2 -26.21 13.52 -27.59
N ASN A 3 -25.97 14.50 -26.72
CA ASN A 3 -24.68 14.85 -26.12
C ASN A 3 -23.96 13.63 -25.56
N GLY A 4 -22.68 13.49 -25.90
CA GLY A 4 -21.76 12.60 -25.22
C GLY A 4 -21.62 13.03 -23.76
N ARG A 5 -22.20 12.24 -22.84
CA ARG A 5 -21.76 12.20 -21.45
C ARG A 5 -20.34 11.62 -21.45
N MET A 6 -19.33 12.48 -21.40
CA MET A 6 -18.01 12.07 -20.90
C MET A 6 -18.20 11.62 -19.45
N ASN A 7 -17.69 10.42 -19.12
CA ASN A 7 -17.65 9.88 -17.76
C ASN A 7 -16.88 10.84 -16.83
N ASN A 8 -17.59 11.77 -16.19
CA ASN A 8 -17.01 12.71 -15.22
C ASN A 8 -16.76 12.06 -13.85
N GLU A 9 -17.08 10.77 -13.67
CA GLU A 9 -17.06 10.06 -12.38
C GLU A 9 -15.80 9.22 -12.13
N GLU A 10 -14.89 9.12 -13.10
CA GLU A 10 -13.75 8.20 -12.99
C GLU A 10 -12.52 8.87 -12.36
N LEU A 11 -12.31 8.56 -11.09
CA LEU A 11 -10.98 8.52 -10.47
C LEU A 11 -10.27 7.27 -11.05
N VAL A 12 -9.21 7.41 -11.83
CA VAL A 12 -8.49 6.25 -12.41
C VAL A 12 -7.13 6.14 -11.72
N LEU A 13 -7.09 5.44 -10.59
CA LEU A 13 -5.85 5.26 -9.80
C LEU A 13 -5.34 3.82 -9.83
N SER A 14 -6.23 2.86 -10.03
CA SER A 14 -5.97 1.43 -10.09
C SER A 14 -6.67 0.82 -11.30
N ASN A 15 -6.06 -0.22 -11.86
CA ASN A 15 -6.60 -0.97 -12.99
C ASN A 15 -7.79 -1.87 -12.61
N GLU A 16 -8.13 -1.92 -11.32
CA GLU A 16 -8.99 -2.93 -10.70
C GLU A 16 -10.32 -2.38 -10.18
N SER A 17 -10.65 -1.11 -10.45
CA SER A 17 -11.90 -0.50 -9.98
C SER A 17 -13.18 -1.02 -10.67
N GLY A 18 -13.08 -2.08 -11.48
CA GLY A 18 -14.14 -2.66 -12.30
C GLY A 18 -14.58 -4.10 -11.98
N PHE A 19 -14.38 -4.63 -10.76
CA PHE A 19 -14.81 -5.99 -10.43
C PHE A 19 -16.34 -6.13 -10.23
N GLN A 20 -17.00 -6.95 -11.06
CA GLN A 20 -18.44 -7.27 -11.01
C GLN A 20 -18.81 -8.42 -10.03
N GLY A 21 -18.10 -8.58 -8.90
CA GLY A 21 -18.32 -9.66 -7.92
C GLY A 21 -18.25 -9.20 -6.46
N ASP A 22 -18.24 -10.16 -5.51
CA ASP A 22 -17.97 -9.89 -4.09
C ASP A 22 -16.50 -9.45 -3.91
N TRP A 23 -16.27 -8.18 -4.19
CA TRP A 23 -14.98 -7.52 -4.15
C TRP A 23 -14.33 -7.60 -2.75
N LYS A 24 -15.12 -7.74 -1.67
CA LYS A 24 -14.61 -7.84 -0.29
C LYS A 24 -13.88 -9.15 -0.01
N THR A 25 -14.18 -10.22 -0.75
CA THR A 25 -13.55 -11.53 -0.57
C THR A 25 -12.02 -11.47 -0.74
N ILE A 26 -11.51 -10.69 -1.71
CA ILE A 26 -10.06 -10.56 -1.96
C ILE A 26 -9.38 -9.87 -0.75
N TYR A 27 -9.99 -8.83 -0.21
CA TYR A 27 -9.49 -8.12 0.98
C TYR A 27 -9.54 -9.00 2.23
N HIS A 28 -10.59 -9.81 2.39
CA HIS A 28 -10.69 -10.73 3.52
C HIS A 28 -9.59 -11.80 3.46
N ARG A 29 -9.35 -12.38 2.27
CA ARG A 29 -8.27 -13.35 2.06
C ARG A 29 -6.89 -12.73 2.31
N ASP A 30 -6.66 -11.51 1.84
CA ASP A 30 -5.42 -10.76 2.10
C ASP A 30 -5.24 -10.50 3.60
N ALA A 31 -6.27 -10.00 4.29
CA ALA A 31 -6.21 -9.75 5.73
C ALA A 31 -5.92 -11.03 6.55
N LEU A 32 -6.51 -12.18 6.18
CA LEU A 32 -6.21 -13.48 6.80
C LEU A 32 -4.78 -13.94 6.53
N LEU A 33 -4.28 -13.71 5.30
CA LEU A 33 -2.88 -13.96 4.97
C LEU A 33 -1.99 -13.11 5.89
N TRP A 34 -2.09 -11.79 5.85
CA TRP A 34 -1.23 -10.91 6.65
C TRP A 34 -1.37 -11.13 8.16
N ALA A 35 -2.57 -11.44 8.67
CA ALA A 35 -2.76 -11.73 10.09
C ALA A 35 -2.17 -13.07 10.54
N SER A 36 -2.00 -14.03 9.63
CA SER A 36 -1.35 -15.33 9.92
C SER A 36 0.18 -15.28 9.80
N HIS A 37 0.73 -14.21 9.24
CA HIS A 37 2.17 -14.02 9.08
C HIS A 37 2.69 -13.16 10.24
N GLU A 38 3.54 -13.73 11.08
CA GLU A 38 4.05 -13.04 12.29
C GLU A 38 5.24 -12.10 12.02
N TYR A 39 5.69 -12.00 10.77
CA TYR A 39 6.88 -11.21 10.45
C TYR A 39 6.57 -9.72 10.48
N ASP A 40 7.20 -9.04 11.43
CA ASP A 40 7.12 -7.60 11.55
C ASP A 40 8.02 -6.93 10.50
N THR A 41 7.43 -6.57 9.37
CA THR A 41 8.09 -5.80 8.31
C THR A 41 8.21 -4.32 8.65
N ASP A 42 7.60 -3.85 9.74
CA ASP A 42 7.48 -2.43 10.07
C ASP A 42 8.84 -1.72 10.18
N SER A 43 9.86 -2.40 10.69
CA SER A 43 11.22 -1.86 10.81
C SER A 43 11.90 -1.56 9.47
N ILE A 44 11.47 -2.22 8.38
CA ILE A 44 12.07 -2.11 7.04
C ILE A 44 11.15 -1.32 6.09
N MET A 45 9.83 -1.37 6.30
CA MET A 45 8.86 -0.80 5.36
C MET A 45 8.98 0.72 5.22
N LYS A 46 9.31 1.46 6.28
CA LYS A 46 9.48 2.92 6.21
C LYS A 46 10.56 3.34 5.20
N PRO A 47 11.84 2.95 5.36
CA PRO A 47 12.88 3.32 4.41
C PRO A 47 12.63 2.75 3.00
N LEU A 48 12.02 1.57 2.91
CA LEU A 48 11.68 0.94 1.63
C LEU A 48 10.60 1.71 0.87
N ALA A 49 9.50 2.05 1.53
CA ALA A 49 8.42 2.86 0.95
C ALA A 49 8.95 4.23 0.51
N GLN A 50 9.78 4.88 1.33
CA GLN A 50 10.40 6.16 0.96
C GLN A 50 11.29 6.04 -0.29
N MET A 51 12.08 4.96 -0.42
CA MET A 51 12.87 4.70 -1.62
C MET A 51 11.98 4.54 -2.86
N VAL A 52 10.92 3.73 -2.75
CA VAL A 52 9.96 3.49 -3.84
C VAL A 52 9.26 4.79 -4.24
N ILE A 53 8.80 5.60 -3.27
CA ILE A 53 8.17 6.91 -3.52
C ILE A 53 9.14 7.85 -4.25
N CYS A 54 10.40 7.92 -3.82
CA CYS A 54 11.41 8.75 -4.47
C CYS A 54 11.64 8.33 -5.92
N LEU A 55 11.78 7.03 -6.17
CA LEU A 55 11.96 6.49 -7.52
C LEU A 55 10.71 6.71 -8.38
N ALA A 56 9.52 6.43 -7.86
CA ALA A 56 8.27 6.66 -8.59
C ALA A 56 8.11 8.12 -9.00
N ASN A 57 8.42 9.07 -8.11
CA ASN A 57 8.39 10.50 -8.44
C ASN A 57 9.48 10.86 -9.47
N GLN A 58 10.71 10.38 -9.31
CA GLN A 58 11.83 10.70 -10.22
C GLN A 58 11.59 10.20 -11.65
N PHE A 59 10.95 9.05 -11.80
CA PHE A 59 10.63 8.44 -13.10
C PHE A 59 9.20 8.72 -13.56
N ASN A 60 8.46 9.58 -12.85
CA ASN A 60 7.07 9.94 -13.13
C ASN A 60 6.15 8.72 -13.35
N LEU A 61 6.28 7.73 -12.47
CA LEU A 61 5.50 6.50 -12.51
C LEU A 61 4.09 6.73 -11.94
N SER A 62 3.11 5.98 -12.44
CA SER A 62 1.73 6.10 -11.96
C SER A 62 1.59 5.61 -10.52
N PRO A 63 0.57 6.09 -9.77
CA PRO A 63 0.26 5.56 -8.44
C PRO A 63 0.05 4.04 -8.45
N THR A 64 -0.51 3.48 -9.52
CA THR A 64 -0.69 2.04 -9.67
C THR A 64 0.64 1.30 -9.60
N ILE A 65 1.65 1.75 -10.36
CA ILE A 65 2.98 1.13 -10.34
C ILE A 65 3.62 1.33 -8.96
N GLU A 66 3.57 2.54 -8.42
CA GLU A 66 4.15 2.88 -7.11
C GLU A 66 3.63 1.96 -5.99
N PHE A 67 2.32 1.93 -5.76
CA PHE A 67 1.75 1.17 -4.64
C PHE A 67 1.79 -0.34 -4.87
N THR A 68 1.70 -0.79 -6.13
CA THR A 68 1.87 -2.21 -6.45
C THR A 68 3.30 -2.67 -6.19
N THR A 69 4.30 -1.84 -6.50
CA THR A 69 5.71 -2.11 -6.16
C THR A 69 5.90 -2.20 -4.65
N ILE A 70 5.32 -1.29 -3.87
CA ILE A 70 5.36 -1.34 -2.39
C ILE A 70 4.78 -2.66 -1.86
N ASP A 71 3.55 -2.99 -2.26
CA ASP A 71 2.86 -4.20 -1.78
C ASP A 71 3.63 -5.47 -2.20
N THR A 72 4.20 -5.49 -3.41
CA THR A 72 5.00 -6.61 -3.92
C THR A 72 6.31 -6.78 -3.17
N LEU A 73 6.98 -5.67 -2.82
CA LEU A 73 8.21 -5.70 -2.04
C LEU A 73 7.96 -6.17 -0.59
N GLU A 74 6.84 -5.78 0.00
CA GLU A 74 6.45 -6.28 1.32
C GLU A 74 6.20 -7.80 1.28
N LEU A 75 5.48 -8.27 0.26
CA LEU A 75 5.27 -9.71 0.05
C LEU A 75 6.60 -10.45 -0.15
N LEU A 76 7.52 -9.87 -0.94
CA LEU A 76 8.86 -10.43 -1.16
C LEU A 76 9.62 -10.62 0.15
N LEU A 77 9.61 -9.61 1.04
CA LEU A 77 10.23 -9.69 2.37
C LEU A 77 9.64 -10.83 3.19
N VAL A 78 8.31 -10.91 3.25
CA VAL A 78 7.61 -11.95 4.02
C VAL A 78 7.94 -13.35 3.50
N ARG A 79 7.89 -13.56 2.17
CA ARG A 79 8.19 -14.85 1.56
C ARG A 79 9.65 -15.26 1.75
N ALA A 80 10.58 -14.32 1.63
CA ALA A 80 12.00 -14.56 1.89
C ALA A 80 12.21 -15.01 3.35
N PHE A 81 11.66 -14.27 4.32
CA PHE A 81 11.78 -14.61 5.75
C PHE A 81 11.17 -15.96 6.10
N GLN A 82 9.99 -16.27 5.54
CA GLN A 82 9.36 -17.58 5.69
C GLN A 82 10.24 -18.72 5.19
N SER A 83 10.84 -18.55 4.01
CA SER A 83 11.68 -19.58 3.41
C SER A 83 12.88 -19.94 4.27
N TRP A 84 13.47 -18.95 4.96
CA TRP A 84 14.63 -19.16 5.83
C TRP A 84 14.26 -19.89 7.12
N MET A 85 13.11 -19.53 7.71
CA MET A 85 12.61 -20.16 8.93
C MET A 85 12.14 -21.60 8.73
N GLN A 86 11.71 -21.95 7.51
CA GLN A 86 11.32 -23.32 7.14
C GLN A 86 12.51 -24.18 6.69
N SER A 87 13.72 -23.62 6.66
CA SER A 87 14.92 -24.35 6.28
C SER A 87 15.25 -25.44 7.33
N PRO A 88 15.49 -26.69 6.92
CA PRO A 88 15.78 -27.81 7.82
C PRO A 88 17.11 -27.67 8.58
N VAL A 89 17.95 -26.69 8.23
CA VAL A 89 19.22 -26.39 8.88
C VAL A 89 19.10 -25.02 9.57
N THR A 90 18.50 -24.97 10.75
CA THR A 90 18.24 -23.72 11.48
C THR A 90 19.22 -23.55 12.63
N PHE A 91 20.35 -22.90 12.36
CA PHE A 91 21.13 -22.23 13.41
C PHE A 91 20.76 -20.74 13.39
N PRO A 92 20.49 -20.07 14.53
CA PRO A 92 20.09 -18.66 14.57
C PRO A 92 21.01 -17.73 13.76
N ASP A 93 22.32 -17.97 13.79
CA ASP A 93 23.33 -17.21 13.06
C ASP A 93 23.17 -17.27 11.53
N THR A 94 22.61 -18.37 11.01
CA THR A 94 22.42 -18.53 9.56
C THR A 94 21.24 -17.70 9.03
N VAL A 95 20.20 -17.48 9.84
CA VAL A 95 19.03 -16.68 9.44
C VAL A 95 19.38 -15.19 9.40
N GLU A 96 20.09 -14.68 10.41
CA GLU A 96 20.55 -13.28 10.40
C GLU A 96 21.56 -13.03 9.28
N GLN A 97 22.45 -13.98 8.97
CA GLN A 97 23.35 -13.86 7.80
C GLN A 97 22.59 -13.84 6.46
N GLN A 98 21.56 -14.68 6.30
CA GLN A 98 20.70 -14.68 5.11
C GLN A 98 19.94 -13.37 4.96
N LYS A 99 19.41 -12.85 6.06
CA LYS A 99 18.76 -11.55 6.14
C LYS A 99 19.70 -10.42 5.78
N ASP A 100 20.91 -10.38 6.33
CA ASP A 100 21.90 -9.37 6.00
C ASP A 100 22.31 -9.42 4.52
N ALA A 101 22.49 -10.62 3.98
CA ALA A 101 22.81 -10.79 2.56
C ALA A 101 21.66 -10.30 1.65
N PHE A 102 20.42 -10.66 1.98
CA PHE A 102 19.22 -10.22 1.27
C PHE A 102 19.05 -8.69 1.33
N LEU A 103 19.19 -8.09 2.52
CA LEU A 103 19.04 -6.64 2.70
C LEU A 103 20.12 -5.84 1.95
N ARG A 104 21.33 -6.38 1.79
CA ARG A 104 22.36 -5.76 0.93
C ARG A 104 21.97 -5.76 -0.56
N GLN A 105 21.17 -6.73 -0.99
CA GLN A 105 20.64 -6.80 -2.36
C GLN A 105 19.33 -6.05 -2.55
N LEU A 106 18.70 -5.57 -1.48
CA LEU A 106 17.39 -4.92 -1.51
C LEU A 106 17.28 -3.78 -2.55
N PRO A 107 18.27 -2.88 -2.74
CA PRO A 107 18.20 -1.88 -3.80
C PRO A 107 18.06 -2.48 -5.21
N MET A 108 18.70 -3.62 -5.47
CA MET A 108 18.58 -4.31 -6.75
C MET A 108 17.21 -4.98 -6.89
N TYR A 109 16.69 -5.61 -5.83
CA TYR A 109 15.33 -6.16 -5.81
C TYR A 109 14.26 -5.09 -6.02
N VAL A 110 14.44 -3.89 -5.47
CA VAL A 110 13.54 -2.74 -5.72
C VAL A 110 13.48 -2.42 -7.22
N VAL A 111 14.62 -2.34 -7.90
CA VAL A 111 14.66 -2.10 -9.35
C VAL A 111 14.01 -3.23 -10.13
N ALA A 112 14.27 -4.49 -9.76
CA ALA A 112 13.68 -5.65 -10.41
C ALA A 112 12.14 -5.69 -10.22
N VAL A 113 11.64 -5.40 -9.02
CA VAL A 113 10.19 -5.34 -8.77
C VAL A 113 9.56 -4.20 -9.55
N PHE A 114 10.20 -3.04 -9.69
CA PHE A 114 9.71 -1.97 -10.57
C PHE A 114 9.57 -2.43 -12.01
N ASP A 115 10.57 -3.13 -12.55
CA ASP A 115 10.54 -3.62 -13.94
C ASP A 115 9.45 -4.67 -14.15
N ILE A 116 9.31 -5.63 -13.22
CA ILE A 116 8.25 -6.63 -13.20
C ILE A 116 6.86 -5.96 -13.14
N VAL A 117 6.66 -5.04 -12.20
CA VAL A 117 5.37 -4.34 -12.02
C VAL A 117 5.03 -3.46 -13.22
N ALA A 118 6.02 -2.79 -13.82
CA ALA A 118 5.82 -2.00 -15.01
C ALA A 118 5.37 -2.87 -16.19
N LYS A 119 6.03 -4.02 -16.42
CA LYS A 119 5.65 -5.00 -17.45
C LYS A 119 4.26 -5.58 -17.20
N TYR A 120 3.91 -5.85 -15.94
CA TYR A 120 2.59 -6.33 -15.53
C TYR A 120 1.49 -5.30 -15.77
N SER A 121 1.74 -4.04 -15.41
CA SER A 121 0.74 -2.96 -15.48
C SER A 121 0.53 -2.47 -16.91
N ASN A 122 1.60 -2.44 -17.71
CA ASN A 122 1.57 -2.03 -19.10
C ASN A 122 2.70 -2.74 -19.86
N LEU A 123 2.35 -3.73 -20.69
CA LEU A 123 3.29 -4.55 -21.47
C LEU A 123 4.21 -3.72 -22.38
N GLY A 124 3.86 -2.47 -22.71
CA GLY A 124 4.70 -1.55 -23.50
C GLY A 124 5.63 -0.65 -22.67
N SER A 125 5.55 -0.67 -21.34
CA SER A 125 6.38 0.16 -20.47
C SER A 125 7.82 -0.31 -20.49
N LYS A 126 8.75 0.61 -20.78
CA LYS A 126 10.19 0.36 -20.72
C LYS A 126 10.81 1.32 -19.71
N LEU A 127 11.30 0.78 -18.61
CA LEU A 127 12.05 1.55 -17.63
C LEU A 127 13.51 1.67 -18.10
N ASP A 128 14.11 2.85 -17.90
CA ASP A 128 15.56 2.99 -18.00
C ASP A 128 16.20 2.35 -16.76
N LEU A 129 16.48 1.05 -16.87
CA LEU A 129 17.05 0.26 -15.78
C LEU A 129 18.42 0.79 -15.35
N ALA A 130 19.22 1.36 -16.26
CA ALA A 130 20.53 1.89 -15.92
C ALA A 130 20.40 3.18 -15.08
N ALA A 131 19.47 4.07 -15.43
CA ALA A 131 19.15 5.23 -14.61
C ALA A 131 18.53 4.81 -13.27
N MET A 132 17.62 3.84 -13.27
CA MET A 132 16.94 3.41 -12.05
C MET A 132 17.89 2.71 -11.07
N LYS A 133 18.82 1.87 -11.55
CA LYS A 133 19.92 1.30 -10.73
C LYS A 133 20.75 2.39 -10.06
N ARG A 134 21.12 3.43 -10.80
CA ARG A 134 21.89 4.57 -10.24
C ARG A 134 21.08 5.33 -9.18
N ALA A 135 19.81 5.61 -9.46
CA ALA A 135 18.92 6.31 -8.54
C ALA A 135 18.67 5.51 -7.25
N ALA A 136 18.51 4.19 -7.38
CA ALA A 136 18.38 3.26 -6.25
C ALA A 136 19.70 3.03 -5.50
N LYS A 137 20.83 3.60 -5.97
CA LYS A 137 22.18 3.42 -5.41
C LYS A 137 22.61 1.95 -5.37
N VAL A 138 22.25 1.19 -6.41
CA VAL A 138 22.76 -0.17 -6.60
C VAL A 138 24.29 -0.10 -6.70
N SER A 139 24.98 -0.90 -5.88
CA SER A 139 26.44 -0.90 -5.84
C SER A 139 27.03 -1.25 -7.21
N VAL A 140 28.00 -0.45 -7.67
CA VAL A 140 28.66 -0.60 -8.98
C VAL A 140 29.39 -1.95 -9.12
N ALA A 141 29.74 -2.60 -7.99
CA ALA A 141 30.34 -3.93 -7.98
C ALA A 141 29.37 -5.05 -8.41
N ILE A 142 28.07 -4.76 -8.49
CA ILE A 142 27.02 -5.72 -8.84
C ILE A 142 26.75 -5.60 -10.35
N ASP A 143 27.66 -6.15 -11.17
CA ASP A 143 27.41 -6.37 -12.61
C ASP A 143 26.52 -7.59 -12.79
N THR A 144 25.27 -7.45 -12.33
CA THR A 144 24.30 -8.54 -12.36
C THR A 144 23.30 -8.34 -13.48
N ASN A 145 23.13 -9.40 -14.25
CA ASN A 145 22.10 -9.53 -15.27
C ASN A 145 20.72 -9.34 -14.64
N MET A 146 19.98 -8.31 -15.07
CA MET A 146 18.67 -8.00 -14.51
C MET A 146 17.67 -9.14 -14.68
N LEU A 147 17.73 -9.89 -15.78
CA LEU A 147 16.85 -11.03 -15.99
C LEU A 147 17.04 -12.12 -14.92
N THR A 148 18.27 -12.30 -14.43
CA THR A 148 18.55 -13.25 -13.34
C THR A 148 17.93 -12.78 -12.04
N VAL A 149 18.02 -11.49 -11.73
CA VAL A 149 17.40 -10.91 -10.53
C VAL A 149 15.88 -10.96 -10.62
N GLU A 150 15.30 -10.61 -11.77
CA GLU A 150 13.85 -10.72 -11.98
C GLU A 150 13.36 -12.14 -11.78
N PHE A 151 14.07 -13.13 -12.33
CA PHE A 151 13.73 -14.54 -12.17
C PHE A 151 13.81 -14.98 -10.70
N GLU A 152 14.83 -14.52 -9.97
CA GLU A 152 14.94 -14.77 -8.51
C GLU A 152 13.76 -14.16 -7.74
N VAL A 153 13.40 -12.90 -8.01
CA VAL A 153 12.26 -12.23 -7.40
C VAL A 153 10.96 -12.99 -7.69
N ILE A 154 10.71 -13.37 -8.95
CA ILE A 154 9.52 -14.15 -9.34
C ILE A 154 9.47 -15.49 -8.61
N LYS A 155 10.61 -16.15 -8.43
CA LYS A 155 10.71 -17.42 -7.70
C LYS A 155 10.37 -17.25 -6.21
N ILE A 156 10.89 -16.21 -5.56
CA ILE A 156 10.60 -15.94 -4.13
C ILE A 156 9.11 -15.60 -3.95
N LEU A 157 8.53 -14.86 -4.90
CA LEU A 157 7.11 -14.52 -4.89
C LEU A 157 6.20 -15.70 -5.26
N ASP A 158 6.72 -16.86 -5.66
CA ASP A 158 5.92 -17.98 -6.21
C ASP A 158 5.04 -17.53 -7.39
N SER A 159 5.57 -16.63 -8.23
CA SER A 159 4.85 -15.97 -9.33
C SER A 159 3.61 -15.16 -8.90
N GLU A 160 3.46 -14.84 -7.62
CA GLU A 160 2.36 -14.04 -7.09
C GLU A 160 2.63 -12.55 -7.30
N LEU A 161 1.85 -11.94 -8.20
CA LEU A 161 1.81 -10.51 -8.41
C LEU A 161 0.35 -10.06 -8.53
N ARG A 162 -0.01 -9.04 -7.75
CA ARG A 162 -1.38 -8.51 -7.68
C ARG A 162 -1.36 -6.99 -7.61
N SER A 163 -2.41 -6.34 -8.10
CA SER A 163 -2.56 -4.90 -7.94
C SER A 163 -2.66 -4.51 -6.46
N SER A 164 -2.30 -3.26 -6.15
CA SER A 164 -2.41 -2.75 -4.79
C SER A 164 -3.86 -2.67 -4.30
N LEU A 165 -4.19 -3.51 -3.32
CA LEU A 165 -5.49 -3.54 -2.69
C LEU A 165 -5.77 -2.24 -1.92
N LEU A 166 -4.78 -1.67 -1.23
CA LEU A 166 -4.97 -0.42 -0.49
C LEU A 166 -5.34 0.74 -1.43
N LEU A 167 -4.65 0.85 -2.57
CA LEU A 167 -4.96 1.84 -3.59
C LEU A 167 -6.34 1.61 -4.21
N GLY A 168 -6.67 0.34 -4.54
CA GLY A 168 -7.97 -0.03 -5.09
C GLY A 168 -9.13 0.28 -4.13
N ALA A 169 -8.96 0.01 -2.84
CA ALA A 169 -9.95 0.35 -1.81
C ALA A 169 -10.13 1.86 -1.66
N PHE A 170 -9.03 2.62 -1.67
CA PHE A 170 -9.09 4.08 -1.63
C PHE A 170 -9.84 4.65 -2.85
N GLU A 171 -9.55 4.16 -4.05
CA GLU A 171 -10.25 4.60 -5.26
C GLU A 171 -11.74 4.30 -5.18
N ARG A 172 -12.09 3.08 -4.77
CA ARG A 172 -13.47 2.64 -4.61
C ARG A 172 -14.21 3.52 -3.60
N PHE A 173 -13.68 3.69 -2.41
CA PHE A 173 -14.32 4.50 -1.37
C PHE A 173 -14.39 5.98 -1.74
N SER A 174 -13.41 6.51 -2.49
CA SER A 174 -13.48 7.88 -3.00
C SER A 174 -14.66 8.05 -3.96
N LYS A 175 -14.83 7.12 -4.91
CA LYS A 175 -15.97 7.11 -5.85
C LYS A 175 -17.31 6.99 -5.13
N GLN A 176 -17.38 6.14 -4.11
CA GLN A 176 -18.62 5.83 -3.41
C GLN A 176 -19.01 6.89 -2.38
N TYR A 177 -18.05 7.54 -1.71
CA TYR A 177 -18.32 8.35 -0.53
C TYR A 177 -17.81 9.79 -0.59
N LEU A 178 -16.82 10.12 -1.41
CA LEU A 178 -16.28 11.49 -1.50
C LEU A 178 -16.78 12.23 -2.73
N LEU A 179 -16.68 11.63 -3.93
CA LEU A 179 -17.11 12.25 -5.18
C LEU A 179 -18.60 12.65 -5.16
N PRO A 180 -19.54 11.85 -4.60
CA PRO A 180 -20.95 12.23 -4.57
C PRO A 180 -21.26 13.44 -3.68
N LEU A 181 -20.36 13.79 -2.75
CA LEU A 181 -20.54 14.96 -1.89
C LEU A 181 -20.27 16.28 -2.62
N ASN A 182 -19.56 16.23 -3.76
CA ASN A 182 -19.20 17.39 -4.57
C ASN A 182 -18.55 18.54 -3.74
N ILE A 183 -17.69 18.17 -2.79
CA ILE A 183 -17.02 19.11 -1.87
C ILE A 183 -15.70 19.65 -2.42
N GLU A 184 -15.07 18.93 -3.36
CA GLU A 184 -13.80 19.26 -4.02
C GLU A 184 -13.70 18.58 -5.38
N SER A 185 -12.73 19.02 -6.21
CA SER A 185 -12.44 18.35 -7.48
C SER A 185 -11.89 16.93 -7.30
N LYS A 186 -12.14 16.05 -8.27
CA LYS A 186 -11.62 14.68 -8.23
C LYS A 186 -10.09 14.65 -8.24
N GLU A 187 -9.45 15.59 -8.93
CA GLU A 187 -8.00 15.74 -8.99
C GLU A 187 -7.42 16.15 -7.62
N THR A 188 -8.11 17.06 -6.91
CA THR A 188 -7.74 17.44 -5.54
C THR A 188 -7.86 16.25 -4.60
N ILE A 189 -8.98 15.52 -4.65
CA ILE A 189 -9.22 14.32 -3.82
C ILE A 189 -8.16 13.25 -4.12
N ALA A 190 -7.84 13.00 -5.40
CA ALA A 190 -6.78 12.09 -5.82
C ALA A 190 -5.43 12.49 -5.23
N SER A 191 -5.06 13.76 -5.37
CA SER A 191 -3.76 14.30 -4.94
C SER A 191 -3.57 14.20 -3.43
N ILE A 192 -4.59 14.59 -2.64
CA ILE A 192 -4.58 14.42 -1.18
C ILE A 192 -4.51 12.93 -0.82
N GLY A 193 -5.34 12.12 -1.46
CA GLY A 193 -5.40 10.68 -1.25
C GLY A 193 -4.07 9.96 -1.45
N VAL A 194 -3.40 10.20 -2.59
CA VAL A 194 -2.09 9.62 -2.90
C VAL A 194 -1.05 10.04 -1.86
N ARG A 195 -1.03 11.31 -1.45
CA ARG A 195 -0.12 11.78 -0.39
C ARG A 195 -0.39 11.09 0.95
N LEU A 196 -1.66 10.90 1.31
CA LEU A 196 -2.04 10.20 2.54
C LEU A 196 -1.70 8.72 2.47
N LEU A 197 -1.91 8.06 1.34
CA LEU A 197 -1.52 6.67 1.13
C LEU A 197 -0.01 6.49 1.29
N ARG A 198 0.81 7.41 0.75
CA ARG A 198 2.27 7.43 0.95
C ARG A 198 2.65 7.52 2.42
N VAL A 199 2.01 8.42 3.18
CA VAL A 199 2.21 8.54 4.63
C VAL A 199 1.77 7.26 5.35
N ALA A 200 0.59 6.73 5.01
CA ALA A 200 0.02 5.55 5.67
C ALA A 200 0.88 4.30 5.50
N VAL A 201 1.49 4.11 4.32
CA VAL A 201 2.43 3.02 4.08
C VAL A 201 3.75 3.27 4.82
N ALA A 202 4.34 4.47 4.68
CA ALA A 202 5.67 4.74 5.24
C ALA A 202 5.68 4.79 6.78
N GLU A 203 4.58 5.24 7.39
CA GLU A 203 4.47 5.45 8.84
C GLU A 203 3.50 4.45 9.49
N ARG A 204 3.24 3.32 8.83
CA ARG A 204 2.29 2.29 9.29
C ARG A 204 2.55 1.90 10.75
N ALA A 205 3.80 1.67 11.11
CA ALA A 205 4.22 1.33 12.47
C ALA A 205 3.73 2.36 13.50
N LEU A 206 4.04 3.64 13.28
CA LEU A 206 3.66 4.73 14.18
C LEU A 206 2.14 4.91 14.28
N ILE A 207 1.43 4.80 13.14
CA ILE A 207 -0.03 4.90 13.09
C ILE A 207 -0.65 3.85 14.02
N TYR A 208 -0.25 2.58 13.88
CA TYR A 208 -0.84 1.48 14.64
C TYR A 208 -0.29 1.35 16.07
N ASP A 209 0.96 1.70 16.34
CA ASP A 209 1.52 1.69 17.70
C ASP A 209 0.76 2.60 18.64
N SER A 210 0.27 3.74 18.14
CA SER A 210 -0.58 4.66 18.88
C SER A 210 -1.94 4.05 19.32
N LEU A 211 -2.34 2.93 18.71
CA LEU A 211 -3.58 2.21 18.97
C LEU A 211 -3.35 0.91 19.78
N LYS A 212 -2.10 0.43 19.86
CA LYS A 212 -1.73 -0.82 20.52
C LYS A 212 -2.09 -0.85 22.01
N THR A 213 -2.00 0.29 22.70
CA THR A 213 -2.39 0.41 24.11
C THR A 213 -3.90 0.38 24.34
N SER A 214 -4.70 0.58 23.29
CA SER A 214 -6.16 0.67 23.37
C SER A 214 -6.88 -0.67 23.09
N MET A 215 -6.20 -1.63 22.46
CA MET A 215 -6.75 -2.96 22.15
C MET A 215 -6.15 -4.02 23.09
N LYS A 216 -7.00 -4.64 23.92
CA LYS A 216 -6.57 -5.65 24.92
C LYS A 216 -6.21 -7.01 24.32
N ASP A 217 -6.71 -7.31 23.12
CA ASP A 217 -6.48 -8.57 22.42
C ASP A 217 -5.52 -8.36 21.24
N MET A 218 -4.37 -9.02 21.32
CA MET A 218 -3.30 -8.96 20.32
C MET A 218 -3.70 -9.60 18.99
N GLU A 219 -4.55 -10.64 18.99
CA GLU A 219 -5.02 -11.27 17.75
C GLU A 219 -6.01 -10.35 17.03
N CYS A 220 -6.94 -9.75 17.77
CA CYS A 220 -7.84 -8.73 17.22
C CYS A 220 -7.06 -7.52 16.67
N PHE A 221 -6.03 -7.04 17.38
CA PHE A 221 -5.18 -5.96 16.89
C PHE A 221 -4.43 -6.35 15.61
N ARG A 222 -3.92 -7.58 15.52
CA ARG A 222 -3.24 -8.09 14.32
C ARG A 222 -4.17 -8.14 13.11
N ARG A 223 -5.39 -8.65 13.29
CA ARG A 223 -6.44 -8.65 12.24
C ARG A 223 -6.84 -7.23 11.83
N PHE A 224 -6.96 -6.31 12.78
CA PHE A 224 -7.25 -4.90 12.54
C PHE A 224 -6.15 -4.23 11.70
N LYS A 225 -4.88 -4.41 12.09
CA LYS A 225 -3.70 -3.87 11.39
C LYS A 225 -3.57 -4.42 9.97
N SER A 226 -3.90 -5.70 9.78
CA SER A 226 -3.75 -6.41 8.50
C SER A 226 -4.83 -6.06 7.47
N ASN A 227 -5.93 -5.42 7.88
CA ASN A 227 -7.05 -5.16 6.99
C ASN A 227 -6.91 -3.82 6.26
N LYS A 228 -6.54 -3.90 4.98
CA LYS A 228 -6.36 -2.73 4.09
C LYS A 228 -7.65 -1.92 3.87
N LEU A 229 -8.84 -2.50 4.04
CA LEU A 229 -10.11 -1.74 3.97
C LEU A 229 -10.23 -0.76 5.12
N ILE A 230 -9.88 -1.17 6.34
CA ILE A 230 -9.94 -0.30 7.52
C ILE A 230 -9.00 0.89 7.33
N LEU A 231 -7.77 0.64 6.84
CA LEU A 231 -6.81 1.70 6.56
C LEU A 231 -7.30 2.64 5.46
N ALA A 232 -7.81 2.11 4.34
CA ALA A 232 -8.41 2.91 3.28
C ALA A 232 -9.59 3.76 3.78
N GLY A 233 -10.46 3.18 4.62
CA GLY A 233 -11.58 3.89 5.21
C GLY A 233 -11.13 5.06 6.10
N ALA A 234 -10.11 4.86 6.93
CA ALA A 234 -9.54 5.93 7.73
C ALA A 234 -8.88 7.03 6.88
N ILE A 235 -8.22 6.67 5.77
CA ILE A 235 -7.68 7.63 4.81
C ILE A 235 -8.80 8.48 4.19
N ILE A 236 -9.94 7.89 3.84
CA ILE A 236 -11.10 8.62 3.30
C ILE A 236 -11.64 9.64 4.31
N LEU A 237 -11.78 9.25 5.58
CA LEU A 237 -12.16 10.19 6.63
C LEU A 237 -11.11 11.28 6.86
N THR A 238 -9.84 10.97 6.62
CA THR A 238 -8.74 11.95 6.69
C THR A 238 -8.81 12.94 5.54
N VAL A 239 -9.07 12.49 4.30
CA VAL A 239 -9.33 13.37 3.15
C VAL A 239 -10.49 14.30 3.45
N LEU A 240 -11.61 13.76 3.94
CA LEU A 240 -12.80 14.54 4.30
C LEU A 240 -12.47 15.62 5.34
N TYR A 241 -11.64 15.31 6.34
CA TYR A 241 -11.21 16.26 7.35
C TYR A 241 -10.27 17.36 6.80
N LEU A 242 -9.39 17.01 5.85
CA LEU A 242 -8.45 17.98 5.29
C LEU A 242 -9.11 18.99 4.36
N ILE A 243 -10.22 18.62 3.72
CA ILE A 243 -11.01 19.50 2.84
C ILE A 243 -11.72 20.59 3.66
N PRO A 244 -11.46 21.89 3.42
CA PRO A 244 -12.04 22.98 4.21
C PRO A 244 -13.57 22.98 4.26
N ALA A 245 -14.22 22.65 3.14
CA ALA A 245 -15.69 22.61 3.05
C ALA A 245 -16.34 21.51 3.92
N ALA A 246 -15.57 20.49 4.33
CA ALA A 246 -16.09 19.33 5.07
C ALA A 246 -15.50 19.16 6.49
N ARG A 247 -14.35 19.79 6.78
CA ARG A 247 -13.54 19.59 8.01
C ARG A 247 -14.31 19.55 9.33
N HIS A 248 -15.30 20.41 9.50
CA HIS A 248 -16.06 20.56 10.76
C HIS A 248 -17.52 20.14 10.63
N SER A 249 -17.91 19.56 9.49
CA SER A 249 -19.29 19.12 9.27
C SER A 249 -19.51 17.74 9.88
N SER A 250 -20.13 17.71 11.07
CA SER A 250 -20.56 16.45 11.70
C SER A 250 -21.58 15.69 10.85
N VAL A 251 -22.39 16.40 10.06
CA VAL A 251 -23.35 15.83 9.13
C VAL A 251 -22.64 15.04 8.03
N LEU A 252 -21.67 15.67 7.35
CA LEU A 252 -20.89 14.99 6.29
C LEU A 252 -20.05 13.85 6.86
N LEU A 253 -19.45 14.06 8.04
CA LEU A 253 -18.70 13.01 8.72
C LEU A 253 -19.57 11.78 8.99
N ASN A 254 -20.78 11.96 9.56
CA ASN A 254 -21.67 10.83 9.85
C ASN A 254 -22.23 10.18 8.58
N GLN A 255 -22.52 10.98 7.55
CA GLN A 255 -22.97 10.48 6.25
C GLN A 255 -21.93 9.57 5.59
N VAL A 256 -20.64 9.82 5.80
CA VAL A 256 -19.55 8.98 5.26
C VAL A 256 -19.15 7.86 6.23
N ALA A 257 -18.91 8.18 7.49
CA ALA A 257 -18.26 7.27 8.44
C ALA A 257 -19.10 6.04 8.78
N VAL A 258 -20.43 6.15 8.86
CA VAL A 258 -21.30 5.01 9.16
C VAL A 258 -21.31 3.98 8.03
N PRO A 259 -21.71 4.32 6.79
CA PRO A 259 -21.75 3.33 5.72
C PRO A 259 -20.35 2.84 5.31
N LEU A 260 -19.31 3.67 5.46
CA LEU A 260 -17.93 3.24 5.22
C LEU A 260 -17.45 2.21 6.25
N ALA A 261 -17.84 2.38 7.52
CA ALA A 261 -17.52 1.43 8.58
C ALA A 261 -18.24 0.08 8.38
N ASP A 262 -19.50 0.12 7.93
CA ASP A 262 -20.23 -1.09 7.52
C ASP A 262 -19.50 -1.81 6.38
N ASP A 263 -19.00 -1.06 5.39
CA ASP A 263 -18.23 -1.63 4.29
C ASP A 263 -16.88 -2.23 4.71
N CYS A 264 -16.27 -1.69 5.76
CA CYS A 264 -15.04 -2.18 6.38
C CYS A 264 -15.28 -3.26 7.46
N CYS A 265 -16.54 -3.58 7.78
CA CYS A 265 -16.95 -4.49 8.85
C CYS A 265 -16.38 -4.11 10.23
N VAL A 266 -16.37 -2.81 10.56
CA VAL A 266 -15.92 -2.28 11.86
C VAL A 266 -16.88 -1.21 12.38
N GLN A 267 -16.70 -0.78 13.63
CA GLN A 267 -17.39 0.39 14.14
C GLN A 267 -16.78 1.68 13.56
N SER A 268 -17.62 2.69 13.31
CA SER A 268 -17.18 4.00 12.80
C SER A 268 -16.16 4.69 13.71
N THR A 269 -16.27 4.46 15.03
CA THR A 269 -15.29 4.89 16.04
C THR A 269 -13.89 4.39 15.75
N ASN A 270 -13.73 3.15 15.27
CA ASN A 270 -12.41 2.60 14.93
C ASN A 270 -11.78 3.33 13.73
N LEU A 271 -12.57 3.66 12.71
CA LEU A 271 -12.09 4.44 11.57
C LEU A 271 -11.73 5.88 11.99
N ILE A 272 -12.51 6.47 12.90
CA ILE A 272 -12.24 7.80 13.47
C ILE A 272 -10.93 7.80 14.27
N TYR A 273 -10.70 6.80 15.13
CA TYR A 273 -9.44 6.68 15.87
C TYR A 273 -8.24 6.51 14.95
N LEU A 274 -8.38 5.70 13.89
CA LEU A 274 -7.29 5.50 12.92
C LEU A 274 -7.04 6.77 12.09
N ARG A 275 -8.09 7.52 11.72
CA ARG A 275 -7.96 8.87 11.11
C ARG A 275 -7.16 9.79 12.02
N ASP A 276 -7.50 9.85 13.30
CA ASP A 276 -6.82 10.73 14.26
C ASP A 276 -5.36 10.31 14.49
N ALA A 277 -5.06 9.01 14.43
CA ALA A 277 -3.69 8.50 14.41
C ALA A 277 -2.91 8.98 13.17
N ILE A 278 -3.52 8.90 11.97
CA ILE A 278 -2.91 9.42 10.73
C ILE A 278 -2.65 10.93 10.84
N LEU A 279 -3.61 11.70 11.35
CA LEU A 279 -3.47 13.15 11.52
C LEU A 279 -2.36 13.53 12.50
N ARG A 280 -2.16 12.76 13.58
CA ARG A 280 -1.04 12.98 14.52
C ARG A 280 0.32 12.80 13.85
N VAL A 281 0.47 11.74 13.06
CA VAL A 281 1.70 11.49 12.28
C VAL A 281 1.99 12.64 11.32
N ILE A 282 0.97 13.17 10.64
CA ILE A 282 1.11 14.34 9.75
C ILE A 282 1.49 15.60 10.53
N GLY A 283 0.95 15.76 11.74
CA GLY A 283 1.22 16.90 12.64
C GLY A 283 2.62 16.91 13.26
N GLY A 284 3.43 15.86 13.08
CA GLY A 284 4.79 15.78 13.62
C GLY A 284 4.87 15.34 15.08
N HIS A 285 3.94 14.49 15.53
CA HIS A 285 3.91 13.93 16.88
C HIS A 285 4.02 12.40 16.88
#